data_AF-A0A8I2E5V1-F1
#
_entry.id   AF-A0A8I2E5V1-F1
#
_cell.length_a   1.000
_cell.length_b   1.000
_cell.length_c   1.000
_cell.angle_alpha   90.00
_cell.angle_beta   90.00
_cell.angle_gamma   90.00
#
_symmetry.space_group_name_H-M   'P 1'
#
loop_
_entity.id
_entity.type
_entity.pdbx_description
1 polymer ?
#
loop_
_entity_poly.entity_id
_entity_poly.type
_entity_poly.pdbx_seq_one_letter_code
_entity_poly.pdbx_strand_id
1 'polypeptide(L)' 'SPEQQQVLFENTARAIDGASEQTIERHIGNCTQADPAYGAGVRKAIEALAAGKR' A
#
# COMPACT_ATOMS: atom_id res chain seq x y z
N SER A 1 15.80 0.46 7.06
CA SER A 1 15.50 1.41 8.14
C SER A 1 14.01 1.77 8.10
N PRO A 2 13.46 2.45 9.13
CA PRO A 2 12.07 2.93 9.09
C PRO A 2 11.75 3.77 7.84
N GLU A 3 12.69 4.59 7.38
CA GLU A 3 12.55 5.43 6.19
C GLU A 3 12.45 4.58 4.92
N GLN A 4 13.27 3.53 4.80
CA GLN A 4 13.21 2.62 3.66
C GLN A 4 11.91 1.81 3.63
N GLN A 5 11.34 1.46 4.78
CA GLN A 5 10.03 0.81 4.86
C GLN A 5 8.92 1.76 4.39
N GLN A 6 8.96 3.02 4.82
CA GLN A 6 8.02 4.04 4.35
C GLN A 6 8.09 4.19 2.82
N VAL A 7 9.30 4.30 2.26
CA VAL A 7 9.51 4.37 0.80
C VAL A 7 8.97 3.12 0.09
N LEU A 8 9.18 1.92 0.66
CA LEU A 8 8.62 0.68 0.12
C LEU A 8 7.09 0.73 0.03
N PHE A 9 6.42 1.15 1.11
CA PHE A 9 4.95 1.22 1.15
C PHE A 9 4.40 2.22 0.13
N GLU A 10 5.02 3.40 0.04
CA GLU A 10 4.66 4.43 -0.93
C GLU A 10 4.85 3.98 -2.37
N ASN A 11 5.95 3.28 -2.66
CA ASN A 11 6.21 2.72 -3.99
C ASN A 11 5.15 1.67 -4.35
N THR A 12 4.81 0.77 -3.43
CA THR A 12 3.76 -0.23 -3.64
C THR A 12 2.40 0.42 -3.89
N ALA A 13 2.03 1.46 -3.12
CA ALA A 13 0.79 2.20 -3.31
C ALA A 13 0.72 2.85 -4.69
N ARG A 14 1.80 3.50 -5.15
CA ARG A 14 1.89 4.09 -6.50
C ARG A 14 1.83 3.04 -7.60
N ALA A 15 2.44 1.88 -7.40
CA ALA A 15 2.51 0.82 -8.41
C ALA A 15 1.14 0.16 -8.69
N ILE A 16 0.25 0.12 -7.70
CA ILE A 16 -1.10 -0.47 -7.83
C ILE A 16 -2.21 0.57 -8.05
N ASP A 17 -1.84 1.84 -8.11
CA ASP A 17 -2.78 2.93 -8.33
C ASP A 17 -3.51 2.79 -9.68
N GLY A 18 -4.82 3.05 -9.68
CA GLY A 18 -5.69 2.86 -10.85
C GLY A 18 -6.19 1.42 -11.08
N ALA A 19 -5.74 0.45 -10.27
CA ALA A 19 -6.36 -0.88 -10.26
C ALA A 19 -7.76 -0.86 -9.66
N SER A 20 -8.55 -1.90 -9.91
CA SER A 20 -9.86 -2.07 -9.26
C SER A 20 -9.73 -2.25 -7.75
N GLU A 21 -10.74 -1.83 -6.98
CA GLU A 21 -10.78 -1.98 -5.52
C GLU A 21 -10.52 -3.44 -5.07
N GLN A 22 -11.14 -4.41 -5.76
CA GLN A 22 -10.92 -5.83 -5.48
C GLN A 22 -9.45 -6.25 -5.68
N THR A 23 -8.76 -5.68 -6.67
CA THR A 23 -7.34 -5.96 -6.93
C THR A 23 -6.46 -5.34 -5.85
N ILE A 24 -6.78 -4.11 -5.44
CA ILE A 24 -6.09 -3.43 -4.34
C ILE A 24 -6.23 -4.23 -3.04
N GLU A 25 -7.44 -4.64 -2.66
CA GLU A 25 -7.69 -5.38 -1.43
C GLU A 25 -6.99 -6.74 -1.42
N ARG A 26 -7.00 -7.46 -2.54
CA ARG A 26 -6.25 -8.72 -2.69
C ARG A 26 -4.74 -8.51 -2.57
N HIS A 27 -4.20 -7.42 -3.13
CA HIS A 27 -2.79 -7.10 -2.99
C HIS A 27 -2.41 -6.78 -1.54
N ILE A 28 -3.21 -5.98 -0.85
CA ILE A 28 -3.02 -5.71 0.59
C ILE A 28 -3.06 -7.01 1.39
N GLY A 29 -3.99 -7.92 1.09
CA GLY A 29 -4.09 -9.24 1.72
C GLY A 29 -2.82 -10.08 1.51
N ASN A 30 -2.24 -10.06 0.32
CA ASN A 30 -0.98 -10.75 0.04
C ASN A 30 0.21 -10.10 0.77
N CYS A 31 0.29 -8.77 0.80
CA CYS A 31 1.29 -8.05 1.59
C CYS A 31 1.18 -8.37 3.08
N THR A 32 -0.05 -8.46 3.61
CA THR A 32 -0.33 -8.81 5.02
C THR A 32 0.11 -10.25 5.34
N GLN A 33 -0.11 -11.20 4.41
CA GLN A 33 0.35 -12.58 4.57
C GLN A 33 1.88 -12.68 4.61
N ALA A 34 2.58 -11.84 3.83
CA ALA A 34 4.03 -11.77 3.87
C ALA A 34 4.54 -11.15 5.18
N ASP A 35 3.94 -10.05 5.61
CA ASP A 35 4.20 -9.38 6.89
C ASP A 35 3.00 -8.49 7.27
N PRO A 36 2.43 -8.62 8.49
CA PRO A 36 1.32 -7.77 8.93
C PRO A 36 1.61 -6.26 8.87
N ALA A 37 2.83 -5.85 9.20
CA ALA A 37 3.26 -4.45 9.13
C ALA A 37 3.40 -3.98 7.69
N TYR A 38 3.79 -4.85 6.76
CA TYR A 38 3.83 -4.52 5.34
C TYR A 38 2.43 -4.26 4.79
N GLY A 39 1.49 -5.16 5.06
CA GLY A 39 0.08 -4.97 4.66
C GLY A 39 -0.54 -3.69 5.22
N ALA A 40 -0.35 -3.43 6.51
CA ALA A 40 -0.82 -2.21 7.16
C ALA A 40 -0.17 -0.94 6.57
N GLY A 41 1.14 -0.99 6.31
CA GLY A 41 1.89 0.11 5.70
C GLY A 41 1.40 0.44 4.29
N VAL A 42 1.19 -0.57 3.44
CA VAL A 42 0.65 -0.40 2.08
C VAL A 42 -0.75 0.17 2.10
N ARG A 43 -1.65 -0.33 2.97
CA ARG A 43 -3.01 0.22 3.12
C ARG A 43 -2.97 1.71 3.45
N LYS A 44 -2.19 2.10 4.46
CA LYS A 44 -2.04 3.49 4.87
C LYS A 44 -1.48 4.37 3.74
N ALA A 45 -0.52 3.87 2.98
CA ALA A 45 0.06 4.59 1.85
C ALA A 45 -0.95 4.80 0.70
N ILE A 46 -1.80 3.82 0.42
CA ILE A 46 -2.88 3.94 -0.57
C ILE A 46 -3.91 4.99 -0.14
N GLU A 47 -4.34 4.96 1.12
CA GLU A 47 -5.27 5.96 1.69
C GLU A 47 -4.70 7.38 1.60
N ALA A 48 -3.42 7.55 1.95
CA ALA A 48 -2.72 8.84 1.86
C ALA A 48 -2.61 9.33 0.40
N LEU A 49 -2.26 8.44 -0.54
CA LEU A 49 -2.20 8.76 -1.97
C LEU A 49 -3.56 9.19 -2.51
N ALA A 50 -4.63 8.49 -2.15
CA ALA A 50 -5.99 8.85 -2.55
C ALA A 50 -6.45 10.19 -1.96
N ALA A 51 -6.07 10.50 -0.71
CA ALA A 51 -6.38 11.78 -0.09
C ALA A 51 -5.68 12.97 -0.78
N GLY A 52 -4.43 12.79 -1.23
CA GLY A 52 -3.66 13.83 -1.93
C GLY A 52 -4.09 14.10 -3.38
N LYS A 53 -4.97 13.27 -3.95
CA LYS A 53 -5.54 13.46 -5.29
C LYS A 53 -6.84 14.27 -5.29
N ARG A 54 -7.42 14.52 -4.11
CA ARG A 54 -8.67 15.27 -3.95
C ARG A 54 -8.45 16.77 -3.97
#